data_AF-A0AAW2MPD1-F1
#
_entry.id   AF-A0AAW2MPD1-F1
#
_cell.length_a   1.000
_cell.length_b   1.000
_cell.length_c   1.000
_cell.angle_alpha   90.00
_cell.angle_beta   90.00
_cell.angle_gamma   90.00
#
_symmetry.space_group_name_H-M   'P 1'
#
loop_
_entity.id
_entity.type
_entity.pdbx_description
1 polymer ?
#
loop_
_entity_poly.entity_id
_entity_poly.type
_entity_poly.pdbx_seq_one_letter_code
_entity_poly.pdbx_strand_id
1 'polypeptide(L)'
;MALSTLSIFLFSLLVLSPFSNSQSPPKPQAFIFPIKKDVTTNQYYTTIQIGSNDTTFNVVIDLGGKFLWFNSLDYFNAASSYRPILCGTQQCRIANGVGCVFCFLSPPVPGCTNNTCSDYALNPFTGTQGYNGLGQDVLRVYSTRGDQYRVNDFPFQFSDPVLREGLASPLQG
;
A
#
# COMPACT_ATOMS: atom_id res chain seq x y z
N MET A 1 20.95 -47.19 -38.45
CA MET A 1 19.84 -47.16 -37.47
C MET A 1 20.31 -46.38 -36.24
N ALA A 2 20.48 -45.06 -36.34
CA ALA A 2 21.00 -44.22 -35.24
C ALA A 2 20.24 -42.89 -35.08
N LEU A 3 19.41 -42.49 -36.06
CA LEU A 3 18.56 -41.30 -35.94
C LEU A 3 17.30 -41.52 -35.08
N SER A 4 16.90 -42.77 -34.85
CA SER A 4 15.66 -43.08 -34.11
C SER A 4 15.79 -42.86 -32.60
N THR A 5 16.95 -43.16 -32.02
CA THR A 5 17.17 -43.09 -30.57
C THR A 5 17.33 -41.66 -30.04
N LEU A 6 17.90 -40.75 -30.83
CA LEU A 6 18.06 -39.34 -30.46
C LEU A 6 16.70 -38.61 -30.37
N SER A 7 15.76 -38.97 -31.25
CA SER A 7 14.41 -38.41 -31.27
C SER A 7 13.59 -38.83 -30.05
N ILE A 8 13.81 -40.06 -29.54
CA ILE A 8 13.14 -40.58 -28.34
C ILE A 8 13.66 -39.89 -27.07
N PHE A 9 14.96 -39.57 -27.01
CA PHE A 9 15.55 -38.81 -25.90
C PHE A 9 15.05 -37.35 -25.84
N LEU A 10 14.86 -36.70 -27.00
CA LEU A 10 14.32 -35.34 -27.04
C LEU A 10 12.85 -35.29 -26.59
N PHE A 11 12.06 -36.31 -26.93
CA PHE A 11 10.65 -36.38 -26.54
C PHE A 11 10.47 -36.65 -25.04
N SER A 12 11.38 -37.40 -24.41
CA SER A 12 11.31 -37.71 -22.97
C SER A 12 11.68 -36.53 -22.07
N LEU A 13 12.50 -35.59 -22.54
CA LEU A 13 12.82 -34.33 -21.83
C LEU A 13 11.65 -33.32 -21.80
N LEU A 14 10.73 -33.38 -22.77
CA LEU A 14 9.56 -32.47 -22.82
C LEU A 14 8.45 -32.85 -21.82
N VAL A 15 8.43 -34.11 -21.34
CA VAL A 15 7.37 -34.61 -20.43
C VAL A 15 7.66 -34.33 -18.95
N LEU A 16 8.88 -33.88 -18.62
CA LEU A 16 9.28 -33.54 -17.25
C LEU A 16 9.14 -32.05 -16.93
N SER A 17 8.24 -31.34 -17.62
CA SER A 17 7.85 -30.00 -17.18
C SER A 17 7.10 -30.14 -15.85
N PRO A 18 7.62 -29.64 -14.71
CA PRO A 18 6.85 -29.63 -13.49
C PRO A 18 5.68 -28.69 -13.74
N PHE A 19 4.48 -29.26 -13.85
CA PHE A 19 3.24 -28.51 -13.71
C PHE A 19 3.27 -27.91 -12.31
N SER A 20 3.84 -26.71 -12.21
CA SER A 20 3.75 -25.89 -11.01
C SER A 20 2.28 -25.50 -10.93
N ASN A 21 1.51 -26.29 -10.18
CA ASN A 21 0.17 -25.94 -9.79
C ASN A 21 0.30 -24.68 -8.92
N SER A 22 0.24 -23.52 -9.57
CA SER A 22 0.01 -22.25 -8.91
C SER A 22 -1.41 -22.31 -8.36
N GLN A 23 -1.56 -22.96 -7.21
CA GLN A 23 -2.79 -22.86 -6.44
C GLN A 23 -2.85 -21.41 -5.96
N SER A 24 -3.83 -20.67 -6.45
CA SER A 24 -4.15 -19.37 -5.87
C SER A 24 -4.36 -19.58 -4.37
N PRO A 25 -3.80 -18.70 -3.52
CA PRO A 25 -3.98 -18.85 -2.09
C PRO A 25 -5.49 -18.89 -1.79
N PRO A 26 -5.95 -19.80 -0.93
CA PRO A 26 -7.36 -19.99 -0.63
C PRO A 26 -7.98 -18.67 -0.17
N LYS A 27 -9.27 -18.43 -0.42
CA LYS A 27 -9.91 -17.18 0.02
C LYS A 27 -9.64 -16.94 1.53
N PRO A 28 -9.07 -15.78 1.92
CA PRO A 28 -8.74 -15.53 3.33
C PRO A 28 -10.03 -15.31 4.12
N GLN A 29 -10.11 -15.89 5.32
CA GLN A 29 -11.24 -15.67 6.24
C GLN A 29 -11.07 -14.39 7.07
N ALA A 30 -9.83 -14.07 7.42
CA ALA A 30 -9.46 -12.90 8.20
C ALA A 30 -8.01 -12.50 7.91
N PHE A 31 -7.68 -11.23 8.14
CA PHE A 31 -6.33 -10.71 8.10
C PHE A 31 -5.85 -10.34 9.50
N ILE A 32 -4.55 -10.38 9.73
CA ILE A 32 -3.93 -10.04 11.01
C ILE A 32 -2.98 -8.86 10.85
N PHE A 33 -3.08 -7.91 11.79
CA PHE A 33 -2.15 -6.80 11.97
C PHE A 33 -1.66 -6.83 13.41
N PRO A 34 -0.37 -7.13 13.66
CA PRO A 34 0.19 -7.06 14.99
C PRO A 34 0.14 -5.63 15.54
N ILE A 35 -0.28 -5.47 16.79
CA ILE A 35 -0.37 -4.17 17.46
C ILE A 35 0.79 -4.04 18.44
N LYS A 36 1.50 -2.91 18.35
CA LYS A 36 2.55 -2.51 19.29
C LYS A 36 2.13 -1.24 20.00
N LYS A 37 2.60 -1.07 21.23
CA LYS A 37 2.39 0.15 22.02
C LYS A 37 3.72 0.85 22.21
N ASP A 38 3.78 2.13 21.87
CA ASP A 38 4.89 3.00 22.25
C ASP A 38 4.74 3.43 23.71
N VAL A 39 5.76 3.19 24.53
CA VAL A 39 5.69 3.44 25.98
C VAL A 39 5.79 4.92 26.34
N THR A 40 6.39 5.74 25.48
CA THR A 40 6.62 7.17 25.73
C THR A 40 5.36 7.99 25.45
N THR A 41 4.70 7.71 24.33
CA THR A 41 3.53 8.45 23.85
C THR A 41 2.20 7.75 24.15
N ASN A 42 2.23 6.48 24.60
CA ASN A 42 1.07 5.59 24.71
C ASN A 42 0.31 5.34 23.40
N GLN A 43 0.91 5.67 22.25
CA GLN A 43 0.30 5.42 20.94
C GLN A 43 0.37 3.94 20.58
N TYR A 44 -0.69 3.45 19.94
CA TYR A 44 -0.72 2.12 19.36
C TYR A 44 -0.43 2.22 17.88
N TYR A 45 0.37 1.29 17.38
CA TYR A 45 0.77 1.27 15.98
C TYR A 45 0.85 -0.16 15.45
N THR A 46 0.78 -0.28 14.13
CA THR A 46 1.03 -1.52 13.40
C THR A 46 2.06 -1.29 12.31
N THR A 47 2.54 -2.37 11.71
CA THR A 47 3.46 -2.34 10.58
C THR A 47 2.68 -2.70 9.32
N ILE A 48 2.82 -1.91 8.27
CA ILE A 48 2.20 -2.15 6.97
C ILE A 48 3.26 -2.34 5.89
N GLN A 49 2.86 -2.96 4.80
CA GLN A 49 3.66 -3.14 3.58
C GLN A 49 2.86 -2.59 2.40
N ILE A 50 3.38 -1.54 1.75
CA ILE A 50 2.68 -0.87 0.66
C ILE A 50 3.61 -0.61 -0.53
N GLY A 51 3.04 -0.63 -1.73
CA GLY A 51 3.76 -0.40 -2.98
C GLY A 51 4.25 -1.67 -3.65
N SER A 52 4.68 -1.53 -4.90
CA SER A 52 5.33 -2.59 -5.70
C SER A 52 6.62 -3.12 -5.10
N ASN A 53 7.31 -2.29 -4.31
CA ASN A 53 8.59 -2.61 -3.66
C ASN A 53 8.43 -3.08 -2.20
N ASP A 54 7.20 -3.29 -1.74
CA ASP A 54 6.88 -3.85 -0.42
C ASP A 54 7.44 -3.00 0.73
N THR A 55 7.45 -1.68 0.55
CA THR A 55 7.96 -0.73 1.53
C THR A 55 7.27 -0.95 2.86
N THR A 56 8.08 -1.26 3.88
CA THR A 56 7.60 -1.64 5.22
C THR A 56 7.85 -0.51 6.19
N PHE A 57 6.80 0.03 6.81
CA PHE A 57 6.92 1.07 7.83
C PHE A 57 5.75 0.98 8.83
N ASN A 58 5.86 1.74 9.93
CA ASN A 58 4.85 1.74 10.98
C ASN A 58 3.84 2.87 10.76
N VAL A 59 2.59 2.59 11.10
CA VAL A 59 1.49 3.57 11.09
C VAL A 59 0.70 3.49 12.39
N VAL A 60 0.17 4.63 12.83
CA VAL A 60 -0.68 4.71 14.02
C VAL A 60 -1.99 3.97 13.77
N ILE A 61 -2.50 3.34 14.83
CA ILE A 61 -3.88 2.87 14.89
C ILE A 61 -4.73 3.98 15.48
N ASP A 62 -5.49 4.65 14.60
CA ASP A 62 -6.55 5.58 14.96
C ASP A 62 -7.91 4.93 14.66
N LEU A 63 -8.62 4.52 15.71
CA LEU A 63 -9.94 3.88 15.58
C LEU A 63 -11.03 4.85 15.11
N GLY A 64 -10.83 6.16 15.28
CA GLY A 64 -11.73 7.21 14.80
C GLY A 64 -11.35 7.77 13.42
N GLY A 65 -10.26 7.28 12.84
CA GLY A 65 -9.69 7.79 11.60
C GLY A 65 -10.56 7.50 10.37
N LYS A 66 -10.65 8.47 9.46
CA LYS A 66 -11.46 8.37 8.23
C LYS A 66 -10.84 7.44 7.18
N PHE A 67 -9.52 7.47 7.02
CA PHE A 67 -8.75 6.70 6.04
C PHE A 67 -7.28 6.58 6.46
N LEU A 68 -6.54 5.66 5.82
CA LEU A 68 -5.10 5.55 6.03
C LEU A 68 -4.37 6.78 5.46
N TRP A 69 -3.51 7.38 6.27
CA TRP A 69 -2.61 8.42 5.83
C TRP A 69 -1.21 8.19 6.43
N PHE A 70 -0.17 8.64 5.72
CA PHE A 70 1.20 8.59 6.21
C PHE A 70 2.09 9.59 5.44
N ASN A 71 3.27 9.87 5.99
CA ASN A 71 4.36 10.56 5.30
C ASN A 71 5.65 9.78 5.59
N SER A 72 6.04 8.92 4.65
CA SER A 72 7.19 8.02 4.75
C SER A 72 8.16 8.32 3.62
N LEU A 73 9.42 8.58 3.97
CA LEU A 73 10.46 8.87 2.98
C LEU A 73 10.80 7.60 2.19
N ASP A 74 10.80 6.46 2.88
CA ASP A 74 11.04 5.14 2.26
C ASP A 74 9.97 4.81 1.22
N TYR A 75 8.70 5.13 1.50
CA TYR A 75 7.64 4.99 0.50
C TYR A 75 7.86 5.94 -0.66
N PHE A 76 8.08 7.22 -0.39
CA PHE A 76 8.24 8.26 -1.43
C PHE A 76 9.32 7.87 -2.45
N ASN A 77 10.47 7.38 -1.98
CA ASN A 77 11.59 6.96 -2.83
C ASN A 77 11.29 5.69 -3.65
N ALA A 78 10.37 4.85 -3.19
CA ALA A 78 10.06 3.54 -3.78
C ALA A 78 8.71 3.50 -4.53
N ALA A 79 7.95 4.61 -4.57
CA ALA A 79 6.57 4.69 -5.04
C ALA A 79 6.40 4.64 -6.58
N SER A 80 6.94 3.61 -7.23
CA SER A 80 6.86 3.44 -8.69
C SER A 80 5.50 2.97 -9.20
N SER A 81 4.66 2.40 -8.34
CA SER A 81 3.32 1.87 -8.67
C SER A 81 2.16 2.73 -8.15
N TYR A 82 2.48 3.83 -7.47
CA TYR A 82 1.52 4.82 -7.01
C TYR A 82 0.64 5.32 -8.16
N ARG A 83 -0.67 5.44 -7.89
CA ARG A 83 -1.61 6.09 -8.79
C ARG A 83 -2.44 7.13 -8.03
N PRO A 84 -2.63 8.35 -8.56
CA PRO A 84 -3.59 9.29 -7.98
C PRO A 84 -5.02 8.78 -8.19
N ILE A 85 -5.89 8.99 -7.20
CA ILE A 85 -7.34 8.81 -7.37
C ILE A 85 -7.85 10.07 -8.06
N LEU A 86 -8.32 9.96 -9.30
CA LEU A 86 -8.72 11.13 -10.07
C LEU A 86 -10.08 11.69 -9.59
N CYS A 87 -10.23 13.00 -9.71
CA CYS A 87 -11.52 13.66 -9.48
C CYS A 87 -12.61 13.17 -10.44
N GLY A 88 -13.86 13.17 -9.96
CA GLY A 88 -15.02 12.69 -10.72
C GLY A 88 -15.15 11.17 -10.83
N THR A 89 -14.17 10.40 -10.36
CA THR A 89 -14.22 8.93 -10.34
C THR A 89 -15.17 8.41 -9.24
N GLN A 90 -15.61 7.15 -9.39
CA GLN A 90 -16.42 6.48 -8.36
C GLN A 90 -15.66 6.37 -7.03
N GLN A 91 -14.35 6.11 -7.07
CA GLN A 91 -13.49 6.04 -5.90
C GLN A 91 -13.50 7.37 -5.12
N CYS A 92 -13.37 8.50 -5.83
CA CYS A 92 -13.44 9.82 -5.19
C CYS A 92 -14.79 10.09 -4.52
N ARG A 93 -15.89 9.65 -5.16
CA ARG A 93 -17.24 9.75 -4.57
C ARG A 93 -17.39 8.88 -3.32
N ILE A 94 -16.88 7.64 -3.34
CA ILE A 94 -16.90 6.75 -2.16
C ILE A 94 -16.08 7.35 -1.01
N ALA A 95 -14.93 7.95 -1.30
CA ALA A 95 -14.10 8.62 -0.30
C ALA A 95 -14.77 9.87 0.30
N ASN A 96 -15.86 10.37 -0.30
CA ASN A 96 -16.43 11.69 -0.01
C ASN A 96 -15.35 12.78 -0.09
N GLY A 97 -14.54 12.75 -1.16
CA GLY A 97 -13.50 13.73 -1.39
C GLY A 97 -14.08 15.14 -1.45
N VAL A 98 -13.40 16.08 -0.80
CA VAL A 98 -13.88 17.45 -0.60
C VAL A 98 -13.40 18.42 -1.69
N GLY A 99 -12.49 17.98 -2.56
CA GLY A 99 -11.96 18.81 -3.62
C GLY A 99 -11.07 18.07 -4.61
N CYS A 100 -10.34 18.87 -5.39
CA CYS A 100 -9.34 18.43 -6.35
C CYS A 100 -8.05 19.20 -6.13
N VAL A 101 -6.93 18.50 -6.04
CA VAL A 101 -5.59 19.11 -6.05
C VAL A 101 -5.02 19.10 -7.46
N PHE A 102 -4.26 20.16 -7.75
CA PHE A 102 -3.46 20.32 -8.95
C PHE A 102 -2.05 20.69 -8.52
N CYS A 103 -1.08 19.97 -9.06
CA CYS A 103 0.32 20.15 -8.72
C CYS A 103 1.17 19.87 -9.96
N PHE A 104 1.98 20.85 -10.35
CA PHE A 104 2.61 20.90 -11.67
C PHE A 104 4.05 20.40 -11.69
N LEU A 105 4.41 19.43 -10.84
CA LEU A 105 5.73 18.78 -10.90
C LEU A 105 5.81 17.76 -12.04
N SER A 106 7.00 17.63 -12.61
CA SER A 106 7.34 16.64 -13.62
C SER A 106 8.69 15.98 -13.25
N PRO A 107 8.73 14.66 -13.01
CA PRO A 107 7.60 13.72 -13.04
C PRO A 107 6.62 13.94 -11.87
N PRO A 108 5.35 13.49 -12.00
CA PRO A 108 4.41 13.46 -10.88
C PRO A 108 4.92 12.53 -9.77
N VAL A 109 4.67 12.90 -8.52
CA VAL A 109 5.10 12.15 -7.33
C VAL A 109 3.93 12.00 -6.34
N PRO A 110 3.99 11.04 -5.38
CA PRO A 110 3.01 10.97 -4.31
C PRO A 110 2.84 12.33 -3.61
N GLY A 111 1.59 12.73 -3.38
CA GLY A 111 1.25 14.03 -2.80
C GLY A 111 1.37 15.23 -3.75
N CYS A 112 1.85 15.07 -4.99
CA CYS A 112 1.86 16.13 -6.00
C CYS A 112 1.51 15.56 -7.39
N THR A 113 0.22 15.58 -7.69
CA THR A 113 -0.37 15.08 -8.94
C THR A 113 -1.49 16.01 -9.41
N ASN A 114 -1.85 15.94 -10.69
CA ASN A 114 -2.90 16.75 -11.27
C ASN A 114 -4.26 16.06 -11.23
N ASN A 115 -5.33 16.85 -11.09
CA ASN A 115 -6.73 16.37 -11.08
C ASN A 115 -6.99 15.24 -10.07
N THR A 116 -6.37 15.34 -8.90
CA THR A 116 -6.41 14.28 -7.88
C THR A 116 -7.45 14.63 -6.82
N CYS A 117 -8.35 13.68 -6.54
CA CYS A 117 -9.34 13.76 -5.48
C CYS A 117 -8.66 14.05 -4.15
N SER A 118 -9.15 15.00 -3.36
CA SER A 118 -8.49 15.42 -2.13
C SER A 118 -9.40 15.39 -0.92
N ASP A 119 -8.77 15.33 0.24
CA ASP A 119 -9.43 15.30 1.54
C ASP A 119 -8.49 15.81 2.64
N TYR A 120 -9.02 15.96 3.85
CA TYR A 120 -8.24 16.30 5.04
C TYR A 120 -7.89 15.03 5.82
N ALA A 121 -6.60 14.72 5.96
CA ALA A 121 -6.13 13.81 7.01
C ALA A 121 -6.03 14.58 8.34
N LEU A 122 -6.42 13.92 9.42
CA LEU A 122 -6.35 14.46 10.78
C LEU A 122 -5.29 13.69 11.57
N ASN A 123 -4.38 14.42 12.21
CA ASN A 123 -3.59 13.87 13.31
C ASN A 123 -4.40 14.03 14.61
N PRO A 124 -4.88 12.94 15.21
CA PRO A 124 -5.75 13.00 16.39
C PRO A 124 -5.02 13.42 17.67
N PHE A 125 -3.68 13.41 17.69
CA PHE A 125 -2.88 13.76 18.86
C PHE A 125 -2.56 15.24 18.95
N THR A 126 -2.47 15.93 17.80
CA THR A 126 -2.19 17.36 17.74
C THR A 126 -3.39 18.20 17.29
N GLY A 127 -4.39 17.57 16.68
CA GLY A 127 -5.51 18.27 16.03
C GLY A 127 -5.15 18.90 14.69
N THR A 128 -3.93 18.72 14.20
CA THR A 128 -3.48 19.24 12.91
C THR A 128 -4.18 18.51 11.77
N GLN A 129 -4.60 19.26 10.75
CA GLN A 129 -5.18 18.72 9.53
C GLN A 129 -4.28 18.99 8.33
N GLY A 130 -4.09 17.97 7.49
CA GLY A 130 -3.34 18.06 6.24
C GLY A 130 -4.27 17.87 5.07
N TYR A 131 -4.36 18.89 4.20
CA TYR A 131 -5.11 18.79 2.95
C TYR A 131 -4.21 18.27 1.83
N ASN A 132 -4.52 17.11 1.26
CA ASN A 132 -3.78 16.62 0.10
C ASN A 132 -4.60 15.67 -0.80
N GLY A 133 -4.03 15.32 -1.95
CA GLY A 133 -4.58 14.33 -2.87
C GLY A 133 -4.55 12.90 -2.32
N LEU A 134 -5.63 12.17 -2.55
CA LEU A 134 -5.76 10.74 -2.32
C LEU A 134 -5.09 9.97 -3.45
N GLY A 135 -4.34 8.95 -3.07
CA GLY A 135 -3.72 8.01 -3.97
C GLY A 135 -4.14 6.59 -3.67
N GLN A 136 -3.62 5.68 -4.48
CA GLN A 136 -3.83 4.25 -4.30
C GLN A 136 -2.58 3.49 -4.74
N ASP A 137 -2.35 2.38 -4.06
CA ASP A 137 -1.25 1.47 -4.34
C ASP A 137 -1.59 0.06 -3.82
N VAL A 138 -0.65 -0.87 -3.86
CA VAL A 138 -0.84 -2.24 -3.40
C VAL A 138 -0.54 -2.35 -1.92
N LEU A 139 -1.54 -2.68 -1.10
CA LEU A 139 -1.34 -3.06 0.30
C LEU A 139 -1.16 -4.58 0.41
N ARG A 140 -0.15 -5.03 1.13
CA ARG A 140 0.02 -6.45 1.45
C ARG A 140 -0.51 -6.76 2.84
N VAL A 141 -1.25 -7.87 2.91
CA VAL A 141 -1.89 -8.33 4.14
C VAL A 141 -1.65 -9.81 4.32
N TYR A 142 -1.59 -10.24 5.57
CA TYR A 142 -1.37 -11.63 5.93
C TYR A 142 -2.63 -12.19 6.55
N SER A 143 -3.04 -13.38 6.11
CA SER A 143 -4.12 -14.11 6.77
C SER A 143 -3.69 -14.65 8.13
N THR A 144 -4.66 -15.11 8.92
CA THR A 144 -4.41 -15.82 10.19
C THR A 144 -3.62 -17.12 10.02
N ARG A 145 -3.53 -17.67 8.80
CA ARG A 145 -2.73 -18.86 8.46
C ARG A 145 -1.33 -18.54 7.95
N GLY A 146 -0.98 -17.25 7.85
CA GLY A 146 0.33 -16.80 7.34
C GLY A 146 0.40 -16.60 5.82
N ASP A 147 -0.64 -16.99 5.06
CA ASP A 147 -0.69 -16.73 3.62
C ASP A 147 -0.74 -15.22 3.34
N GLN A 148 0.03 -14.77 2.35
CA GLN A 148 0.08 -13.36 1.93
C GLN A 148 -0.91 -13.07 0.81
N TYR A 149 -1.59 -11.93 0.89
CA TYR A 149 -2.51 -11.42 -0.13
C TYR A 149 -2.15 -9.99 -0.52
N ARG A 150 -2.56 -9.61 -1.73
CA ARG A 150 -2.42 -8.25 -2.26
C ARG A 150 -3.80 -7.61 -2.36
N VAL A 151 -3.97 -6.46 -1.71
CA VAL A 151 -5.10 -5.57 -1.92
C VAL A 151 -4.65 -4.51 -2.90
N ASN A 152 -5.00 -4.71 -4.17
CA ASN A 152 -4.69 -3.75 -5.23
C ASN A 152 -5.58 -2.51 -5.09
N ASP A 153 -5.09 -1.37 -5.57
CA ASP A 153 -5.83 -0.10 -5.57
C ASP A 153 -6.31 0.30 -4.15
N PHE A 154 -5.52 -0.02 -3.12
CA PHE A 154 -5.83 0.34 -1.75
C PHE A 154 -5.70 1.87 -1.57
N PRO A 155 -6.77 2.59 -1.19
CA PRO A 155 -6.75 4.04 -1.12
C PRO A 155 -6.07 4.53 0.16
N PHE A 156 -5.28 5.60 0.04
CA PHE A 156 -4.65 6.29 1.18
C PHE A 156 -4.31 7.74 0.82
N GLN A 157 -3.81 8.52 1.79
CA GLN A 157 -3.25 9.85 1.54
C GLN A 157 -1.76 9.90 1.90
N PHE A 158 -0.90 10.21 0.93
CA PHE A 158 0.47 10.65 1.21
C PHE A 158 0.40 12.10 1.72
N SER A 159 0.54 12.27 3.02
CA SER A 159 0.17 13.51 3.71
C SER A 159 1.33 14.48 3.86
N ASP A 160 1.00 15.72 4.24
CA ASP A 160 1.97 16.74 4.59
C ASP A 160 2.84 16.29 5.79
N PRO A 161 4.17 16.52 5.76
CA PRO A 161 5.06 16.15 6.85
C PRO A 161 4.66 16.74 8.22
N VAL A 162 3.93 17.87 8.27
CA VAL A 162 3.43 18.46 9.53
C VAL A 162 2.54 17.49 10.31
N LEU A 163 1.85 16.54 9.65
CA LEU A 163 1.03 15.54 10.34
C LEU A 163 1.85 14.54 11.15
N ARG A 164 3.18 14.52 11.02
CA ARG A 164 4.05 13.67 11.83
C ARG A 164 4.34 14.23 13.22
N GLU A 165 3.98 15.49 13.48
CA GLU A 165 4.16 16.10 14.79
C GLU A 165 3.42 15.30 15.88
N GLY A 166 4.08 15.09 17.02
CA GLY A 166 3.52 14.32 18.13
C GLY A 166 3.41 12.81 17.90
N LEU A 167 3.75 12.27 16.72
CA LEU A 167 3.81 10.82 16.52
C LEU A 167 5.01 10.19 17.22
N ALA A 168 4.82 8.99 17.79
CA ALA A 168 5.89 8.19 18.37
C ALA A 168 7.08 8.00 17.42
N SER A 169 8.30 7.96 17.94
CA SER A 169 9.53 7.85 17.14
C SER A 169 9.53 6.69 16.12
N PRO A 170 9.00 5.48 16.44
CA PRO A 170 8.91 4.39 15.46
C PRO A 170 8.04 4.68 14.22
N LEU A 171 7.25 5.76 14.23
CA LEU A 171 6.33 6.17 13.16
C LEU A 171 6.93 7.23 12.23
N GLN A 172 8.15 7.67 12.52
CA GLN A 172 8.84 8.74 11.80
C GLN A 172 9.69 8.22 10.62
N GLY A 173 9.48 6.97 10.17
CA GLY A 173 10.17 6.35 9.02
C GLY A 173 9.43 6.56 7.71
#